data_AF-A0A7V9ZC17-F1
#
_entry.id   AF-A0A7V9ZC17-F1
#
_cell.length_a   1.000
_cell.length_b   1.000
_cell.length_c   1.000
_cell.angle_alpha   90.00
_cell.angle_beta   90.00
_cell.angle_gamma   90.00
#
_symmetry.space_group_name_H-M   'P 1'
#
loop_
_entity.id
_entity.type
_entity.pdbx_description
1 polymer ?
#
loop_
_entity_poly.entity_id
_entity_poly.type
_entity_poly.pdbx_seq_one_letter_code
_entity_poly.pdbx_strand_id
1 'polypeptide(L)'
;FADLDTVTQQHCRASDANVHLMQAFGIRPVVLVRNIFDSVMSLLDFYNKGAFQTSYFRADWQALDEELKIDLLIENVIPSDVVARARALRRVAENSTLAQQEFNRAFVLMQYFGYLRRNPNDAPDSDFAGFNFWLNKLNQANGSYIDAEMVKAFIVSGEYRARF
;
A
#
# COMPACT_ATOMS: atom_id res chain seq x y z
N PHE A 1 -10.27 -40.07 -22.86
CA PHE A 1 -9.94 -38.64 -22.69
C PHE A 1 -8.43 -38.34 -22.75
N ALA A 2 -7.55 -39.32 -23.03
CA ALA A 2 -6.10 -39.13 -22.95
C ALA A 2 -5.42 -38.68 -24.27
N ASP A 3 -6.15 -38.59 -25.38
CA ASP A 3 -5.58 -38.32 -26.72
C ASP A 3 -5.88 -36.92 -27.27
N LEU A 4 -6.26 -35.97 -26.40
CA LEU A 4 -6.53 -34.58 -26.80
C LEU A 4 -5.41 -33.69 -26.28
N ASP A 5 -4.79 -32.92 -27.17
CA ASP A 5 -3.91 -31.82 -26.79
C ASP A 5 -4.72 -30.84 -25.94
N THR A 6 -4.25 -30.59 -24.72
CA THR A 6 -4.89 -29.64 -23.80
C THR A 6 -3.95 -28.46 -23.55
N VAL A 7 -4.52 -27.26 -23.52
CA VAL A 7 -3.79 -26.05 -23.12
C VAL A 7 -4.14 -25.76 -21.67
N THR A 8 -3.18 -25.99 -20.77
CA THR A 8 -3.31 -25.67 -19.35
C THR A 8 -2.61 -24.35 -19.05
N GLN A 9 -3.33 -23.40 -18.44
CA GLN A 9 -2.74 -22.15 -17.96
C GLN A 9 -2.31 -22.31 -16.51
N GLN A 10 -1.03 -22.07 -16.21
CA GLN A 10 -0.48 -22.16 -14.87
C GLN A 10 0.35 -20.91 -14.56
N HIS A 11 0.03 -20.25 -13.45
CA HIS A 11 0.82 -19.14 -12.92
C HIS A 11 1.93 -19.70 -12.02
N CYS A 12 3.18 -19.61 -12.48
CA CYS A 12 4.33 -19.96 -11.66
C CYS A 12 5.47 -18.96 -11.86
N ARG A 13 6.30 -18.78 -10.83
CA ARG A 13 7.53 -17.99 -10.96
C ARG A 13 8.52 -18.75 -11.84
N ALA A 14 9.23 -18.04 -12.71
CA ALA A 14 10.38 -18.60 -13.44
C ALA A 14 11.58 -18.74 -12.48
N SER A 15 11.55 -19.78 -11.63
CA SER A 15 12.71 -20.23 -10.84
C SER A 15 13.49 -21.29 -11.61
N ASP A 16 14.77 -21.47 -11.28
CA ASP A 16 15.62 -22.50 -11.91
C ASP A 16 14.99 -23.90 -11.80
N ALA A 17 14.38 -24.21 -10.66
CA ALA A 17 13.65 -25.46 -10.45
C ALA A 17 12.48 -25.64 -11.43
N ASN A 18 11.67 -24.59 -11.63
CA ASN A 18 10.52 -24.67 -12.55
C ASN A 18 10.98 -24.76 -14.01
N VAL A 19 12.04 -24.05 -14.39
CA VAL A 19 12.63 -24.12 -15.73
C VAL A 19 13.18 -25.52 -16.02
N HIS A 20 13.93 -26.11 -15.08
CA HIS A 20 14.43 -27.48 -15.22
C HIS A 20 13.30 -28.50 -15.35
N LEU A 21 12.22 -28.33 -14.58
CA LEU A 21 11.07 -29.22 -14.63
C LEU A 21 10.35 -29.11 -15.99
N MET A 22 10.16 -27.88 -16.51
CA MET A 22 9.60 -27.67 -17.85
C MET A 22 10.45 -28.32 -18.95
N GLN A 23 11.78 -28.20 -18.85
CA GLN A 23 12.71 -28.83 -19.80
C GLN A 23 12.65 -30.35 -19.72
N ALA A 24 12.63 -30.92 -18.52
CA ALA A 24 12.60 -32.38 -18.30
C ALA A 24 11.35 -33.04 -18.90
N PHE A 25 10.20 -32.35 -18.86
CA PHE A 25 8.94 -32.85 -19.42
C PHE A 25 8.68 -32.37 -20.86
N GLY A 26 9.63 -31.69 -21.51
CA GLY A 26 9.48 -31.20 -22.88
C GLY A 26 8.34 -30.18 -23.05
N ILE A 27 7.96 -29.48 -21.97
CA ILE A 27 6.90 -28.47 -21.99
C ILE A 27 7.37 -27.30 -22.85
N ARG A 28 6.53 -26.88 -23.81
CA ARG A 28 6.77 -25.70 -24.65
C ARG A 28 5.98 -24.51 -24.09
N PRO A 29 6.58 -23.64 -23.26
CA PRO A 29 5.85 -22.55 -22.65
C PRO A 29 5.53 -21.45 -23.67
N VAL A 30 4.28 -20.99 -23.67
CA VAL A 30 3.91 -19.70 -24.27
C VAL A 30 3.91 -18.67 -23.14
N VAL A 31 4.89 -17.75 -23.15
CA VAL A 31 5.00 -16.73 -22.10
C VAL A 31 4.13 -15.54 -22.45
N LEU A 32 3.10 -15.30 -21.64
CA LEU A 32 2.30 -14.08 -21.71
C LEU A 32 2.83 -13.07 -20.69
N VAL A 33 3.40 -11.97 -21.18
CA VAL A 33 3.82 -10.85 -20.34
C VAL A 33 2.62 -9.95 -20.11
N ARG A 34 2.09 -9.97 -18.89
CA ARG A 34 1.02 -9.06 -18.44
C ARG A 34 1.53 -8.22 -17.28
N ASN A 35 1.06 -6.98 -17.17
CA ASN A 35 1.36 -6.19 -15.98
C ASN A 35 0.64 -6.80 -14.76
N ILE A 36 1.05 -6.40 -13.56
CA ILE A 36 0.52 -6.98 -12.32
C ILE A 36 -0.98 -6.71 -12.15
N PHE A 37 -1.46 -5.54 -12.57
CA PHE A 37 -2.86 -5.16 -12.49
C PHE A 37 -3.74 -6.03 -13.40
N ASP A 38 -3.33 -6.21 -14.66
CA ASP A 38 -4.03 -7.08 -15.61
C ASP A 38 -4.04 -8.54 -15.13
N SER A 39 -2.98 -8.96 -14.43
CA SER A 39 -2.88 -10.31 -13.86
C SER A 39 -3.85 -10.50 -12.70
N VAL A 40 -3.94 -9.52 -11.78
CA VAL A 40 -4.93 -9.52 -10.68
C VAL A 40 -6.35 -9.56 -11.24
N MET A 41 -6.68 -8.68 -12.20
CA MET A 41 -8.02 -8.60 -12.76
C MET A 41 -8.40 -9.87 -13.55
N SER A 42 -7.45 -10.43 -14.30
CA SER A 42 -7.65 -11.70 -14.99
C SER A 42 -7.88 -12.86 -14.02
N LEU A 43 -7.20 -12.86 -12.87
CA LEU A 43 -7.41 -13.84 -11.79
C LEU A 43 -8.77 -13.64 -11.12
N LEU A 44 -9.17 -12.40 -10.85
CA LEU A 44 -10.48 -12.07 -10.31
C LEU A 44 -11.60 -12.60 -11.20
N ASP A 45 -11.54 -12.33 -12.51
CA ASP A 45 -12.50 -12.85 -13.49
C ASP A 45 -12.50 -14.39 -13.53
N PHE A 46 -11.31 -15.01 -13.55
CA PHE A 46 -11.18 -16.47 -13.53
C PHE A 46 -11.82 -17.09 -12.28
N TYR A 47 -11.58 -16.53 -11.10
CA TYR A 47 -12.21 -16.98 -9.86
C TYR A 47 -13.71 -16.76 -9.90
N ASN A 48 -14.20 -15.59 -10.30
CA ASN A 48 -15.62 -15.29 -10.42
C ASN A 48 -16.36 -16.23 -11.40
N LYS A 49 -15.68 -16.76 -12.42
CA LYS A 49 -16.22 -17.76 -13.35
C LYS A 49 -16.35 -19.17 -12.76
N GLY A 50 -16.03 -19.36 -11.49
CA GLY A 50 -16.25 -20.61 -10.77
C GLY A 50 -14.98 -21.31 -10.30
N ALA A 51 -13.78 -20.79 -10.63
CA ALA A 51 -12.54 -21.38 -10.14
C ALA A 51 -12.40 -21.30 -8.61
N PHE A 52 -13.13 -20.38 -7.94
CA PHE A 52 -13.21 -20.36 -6.48
C PHE A 52 -13.67 -21.69 -5.89
N GLN A 53 -14.50 -22.46 -6.63
CA GLN A 53 -15.02 -23.74 -6.17
C GLN A 53 -13.94 -24.80 -5.98
N THR A 54 -12.76 -24.70 -6.58
CA THR A 54 -11.67 -25.67 -6.34
C THR A 54 -10.55 -25.09 -5.50
N SER A 55 -10.78 -23.91 -4.91
CA SER A 55 -9.79 -23.17 -4.12
C SER A 55 -10.13 -23.18 -2.63
N TYR A 56 -9.16 -22.74 -1.81
CA TYR A 56 -9.34 -22.51 -0.38
C TYR A 56 -10.45 -21.49 -0.06
N PHE A 57 -10.82 -20.62 -1.01
CA PHE A 57 -11.83 -19.57 -0.82
C PHE A 57 -13.26 -20.01 -1.12
N ARG A 58 -13.51 -21.31 -1.38
CA ARG A 58 -14.79 -21.85 -1.84
C ARG A 58 -16.01 -21.33 -1.06
N ALA A 59 -15.92 -21.29 0.26
CA ALA A 59 -17.07 -21.03 1.13
C ALA A 59 -17.55 -19.57 1.08
N ASP A 60 -16.61 -18.63 1.11
CA ASP A 60 -16.93 -17.23 1.34
C ASP A 60 -16.85 -16.38 0.07
N TRP A 61 -16.21 -16.88 -1.01
CA TRP A 61 -15.92 -16.09 -2.21
C TRP A 61 -17.12 -15.33 -2.76
N GLN A 62 -18.31 -15.93 -2.80
CA GLN A 62 -19.51 -15.25 -3.31
C GLN A 62 -20.00 -14.11 -2.40
N ALA A 63 -19.77 -14.22 -1.09
CA ALA A 63 -20.21 -13.25 -0.09
C ALA A 63 -19.24 -12.08 0.10
N LEU A 64 -17.98 -12.23 -0.34
CA LEU A 64 -16.98 -11.15 -0.27
C LEU A 64 -17.31 -10.04 -1.27
N ASP A 65 -17.07 -8.80 -0.85
CA ASP A 65 -17.02 -7.67 -1.77
C ASP A 65 -15.83 -7.79 -2.75
N GLU A 66 -15.85 -6.96 -3.78
CA GLU A 66 -14.86 -7.03 -4.85
C GLU A 66 -13.46 -6.59 -4.42
N GLU A 67 -13.38 -5.62 -3.50
CA GLU A 67 -12.12 -5.11 -2.95
C GLU A 67 -11.40 -6.20 -2.14
N LEU A 68 -12.13 -6.89 -1.26
CA LEU A 68 -11.60 -7.96 -0.43
C LEU A 68 -11.21 -9.19 -1.24
N LYS A 69 -11.90 -9.47 -2.36
CA LYS A 69 -11.47 -10.50 -3.33
C LYS A 69 -10.13 -10.16 -3.97
N ILE A 70 -9.94 -8.89 -4.35
CA ILE A 70 -8.69 -8.41 -4.94
C ILE A 70 -7.55 -8.55 -3.93
N ASP A 71 -7.77 -8.13 -2.69
CA ASP A 71 -6.78 -8.22 -1.63
C ASP A 71 -6.37 -9.68 -1.36
N LEU A 72 -7.33 -10.60 -1.25
CA LEU A 72 -7.04 -12.02 -1.06
C LEU A 72 -6.23 -12.62 -2.22
N LEU A 73 -6.50 -12.22 -3.47
CA LEU A 73 -5.74 -12.67 -4.64
C LEU A 73 -4.32 -12.12 -4.63
N ILE A 74 -4.15 -10.86 -4.23
CA ILE A 74 -2.83 -10.24 -4.07
C ILE A 74 -2.01 -10.95 -2.98
N GLU A 75 -2.64 -11.30 -1.86
CA GLU A 75 -1.94 -11.93 -0.73
C GLU A 75 -1.59 -13.40 -0.97
N ASN A 76 -2.48 -14.17 -1.59
CA ASN A 76 -2.36 -15.63 -1.64
C ASN A 76 -1.92 -16.18 -3.00
N VAL A 77 -2.22 -15.49 -4.09
CA VAL A 77 -2.05 -16.03 -5.45
C VAL A 77 -0.94 -15.32 -6.20
N ILE A 78 -0.75 -14.02 -5.93
CA ILE A 78 0.39 -13.28 -6.45
C ILE A 78 1.56 -13.58 -5.52
N PRO A 79 2.53 -14.40 -5.96
CA PRO A 79 3.63 -14.77 -5.09
C PRO A 79 4.36 -13.51 -4.64
N SER A 80 4.81 -13.52 -3.39
CA SER A 80 5.93 -12.82 -2.71
C SER A 80 7.04 -12.17 -3.58
N ASP A 81 6.68 -11.50 -4.66
CA ASP A 81 7.58 -10.90 -5.61
C ASP A 81 8.09 -9.60 -4.98
N VAL A 82 9.29 -9.70 -4.43
CA VAL A 82 10.03 -8.58 -3.85
C VAL A 82 10.09 -7.41 -4.82
N VAL A 83 10.17 -7.65 -6.14
CA VAL A 83 10.18 -6.60 -7.15
C VAL A 83 8.82 -5.94 -7.28
N ALA A 84 7.72 -6.71 -7.24
CA ALA A 84 6.37 -6.16 -7.25
C ALA A 84 6.09 -5.34 -5.98
N ARG A 85 6.49 -5.83 -4.81
CA ARG A 85 6.40 -5.09 -3.54
C ARG A 85 7.25 -3.83 -3.55
N ALA A 86 8.49 -3.91 -4.02
CA ALA A 86 9.37 -2.74 -4.14
C ALA A 86 8.79 -1.70 -5.11
N ARG A 87 8.18 -2.14 -6.21
CA ARG A 87 7.51 -1.26 -7.17
C ARG A 87 6.25 -0.63 -6.59
N ALA A 88 5.45 -1.37 -5.83
CA ALA A 88 4.28 -0.84 -5.14
C ALA A 88 4.69 0.19 -4.08
N LEU A 89 5.66 -0.14 -3.22
CA LEU A 89 6.22 0.78 -2.22
C LEU A 89 6.79 2.03 -2.88
N ARG A 90 7.54 1.87 -3.98
CA ARG A 90 8.08 2.98 -4.76
C ARG A 90 6.97 3.87 -5.31
N ARG A 91 5.90 3.30 -5.87
CA ARG A 91 4.75 4.07 -6.36
C ARG A 91 4.05 4.87 -5.26
N VAL A 92 3.92 4.31 -4.07
CA VAL A 92 3.36 5.03 -2.91
C VAL A 92 4.29 6.14 -2.45
N ALA A 93 5.59 5.86 -2.34
CA ALA A 93 6.59 6.85 -1.93
C ALA A 93 6.75 7.99 -2.95
N GLU A 94 6.62 7.71 -4.23
CA GLU A 94 6.70 8.68 -5.34
C GLU A 94 5.32 9.29 -5.69
N ASN A 95 4.25 8.98 -4.94
CA ASN A 95 2.92 9.50 -5.22
C ASN A 95 2.83 11.00 -4.87
N SER A 96 2.81 11.85 -5.91
CA SER A 96 2.74 13.30 -5.75
C SER A 96 1.46 13.77 -5.06
N THR A 97 0.34 13.08 -5.25
CA THR A 97 -0.93 13.41 -4.59
C THR A 97 -0.86 13.13 -3.10
N LEU A 98 -0.32 11.97 -2.70
CA LEU A 98 -0.09 11.64 -1.29
C LEU A 98 0.88 12.64 -0.65
N ALA A 99 1.98 12.95 -1.33
CA ALA A 99 2.93 13.94 -0.86
C ALA A 99 2.26 15.31 -0.64
N GLN A 100 1.46 15.78 -1.59
CA GLN A 100 0.72 17.04 -1.46
C GLN A 100 -0.31 17.02 -0.31
N GLN A 101 -1.00 15.90 -0.11
CA GLN A 101 -2.02 15.76 0.93
C GLN A 101 -1.44 15.68 2.35
N GLU A 102 -0.29 15.00 2.50
CA GLU A 102 0.31 14.74 3.81
C GLU A 102 1.40 15.74 4.20
N PHE A 103 1.91 16.56 3.27
CA PHE A 103 3.01 17.49 3.54
C PHE A 103 2.74 18.39 4.75
N ASN A 104 1.58 19.06 4.78
CA ASN A 104 1.24 19.96 5.88
C ASN A 104 1.10 19.22 7.21
N ARG A 105 0.55 18.01 7.20
CA ARG A 105 0.40 17.16 8.40
C ARG A 105 1.77 16.74 8.93
N ALA A 106 2.65 16.29 8.05
CA ALA A 106 4.03 15.93 8.38
C ALA A 106 4.84 17.14 8.88
N PHE A 107 4.67 18.32 8.28
CA PHE A 107 5.33 19.54 8.70
C PHE A 107 4.93 19.95 10.12
N VAL A 108 3.63 19.88 10.45
CA VAL A 108 3.14 20.15 11.81
C VAL A 108 3.74 19.16 12.80
N LEU A 109 3.74 17.87 12.46
CA LEU A 109 4.31 16.81 13.30
C LEU A 109 5.81 17.03 13.58
N MET A 110 6.57 17.45 12.58
CA MET A 110 7.99 17.80 12.72
C MET A 110 8.21 18.92 13.75
N GLN A 111 7.29 19.88 13.89
CA GLN A 111 7.40 20.94 14.91
C GLN A 111 7.27 20.37 16.33
N TYR A 112 6.35 19.43 16.55
CA TYR A 112 6.20 18.75 17.84
C TYR A 112 7.45 17.95 18.20
N PHE A 113 8.02 17.21 17.26
CA PHE A 113 9.25 16.46 17.50
C PHE A 113 10.48 17.35 17.68
N GLY A 114 10.64 18.36 16.83
CA GLY A 114 11.81 19.25 16.84
C GLY A 114 11.84 20.17 18.05
N TYR A 115 10.72 20.82 18.36
CA TYR A 115 10.66 21.80 19.45
C TYR A 115 10.20 21.19 20.77
N LEU A 116 9.17 20.34 20.79
CA LEU A 116 8.58 19.86 22.06
C LEU A 116 9.10 18.48 22.49
N ARG A 117 9.75 17.74 21.58
CA ARG A 117 10.26 16.37 21.79
C ARG A 117 9.19 15.39 22.31
N ARG A 118 7.97 15.47 21.78
CA ARG A 118 6.86 14.57 22.13
C ARG A 118 5.91 14.34 20.95
N ASN A 119 5.05 13.33 21.05
CA ASN A 119 3.90 13.21 20.16
C ASN A 119 2.84 14.26 20.52
N PRO A 120 1.99 14.68 19.57
CA PRO A 120 0.99 15.71 19.83
C PRO A 120 -0.07 15.33 20.86
N ASN A 121 -0.31 14.03 21.05
CA ASN A 121 -1.28 13.47 22.00
C ASN A 121 -0.63 12.90 23.27
N ASP A 122 0.68 13.06 23.44
CA ASP A 122 1.33 12.73 24.70
C ASP A 122 0.99 13.79 25.76
N ALA A 123 1.01 13.38 27.04
CA ALA A 123 0.82 14.27 28.17
C ALA A 123 1.70 15.54 28.03
N PRO A 124 1.16 16.74 28.30
CA PRO A 124 -0.06 17.03 29.07
C PRO A 124 -1.38 16.91 28.27
N ASP A 125 -1.30 16.74 26.95
CA ASP A 125 -2.48 16.56 26.11
C ASP A 125 -2.94 15.09 26.16
N SER A 126 -4.21 14.85 25.84
CA SER A 126 -4.78 13.49 25.68
C SER A 126 -5.46 13.28 24.34
N ASP A 127 -5.35 14.27 23.44
CA ASP A 127 -6.00 14.29 22.14
C ASP A 127 -5.11 14.99 21.09
N PHE A 128 -5.65 15.18 19.89
CA PHE A 128 -4.97 15.86 18.78
C PHE A 128 -5.50 17.30 18.58
N ALA A 129 -6.16 17.92 19.55
CA ALA A 129 -6.78 19.23 19.37
C ALA A 129 -5.75 20.30 18.97
N GLY A 130 -4.60 20.35 19.66
CA GLY A 130 -3.50 21.25 19.32
C GLY A 130 -2.91 20.97 17.94
N PHE A 131 -2.74 19.69 17.57
CA PHE A 131 -2.27 19.30 16.24
C PHE A 131 -3.22 19.77 15.14
N ASN A 132 -4.52 19.48 15.30
CA ASN A 132 -5.55 19.85 14.33
C ASN A 132 -5.71 21.37 14.21
N PHE A 133 -5.58 22.11 15.32
CA PHE A 133 -5.56 23.57 15.32
C PHE A 133 -4.43 24.11 14.41
N TRP A 134 -3.20 23.64 14.61
CA TRP A 134 -2.06 24.10 13.82
C TRP A 134 -2.14 23.65 12.35
N LEU A 135 -2.61 22.43 12.10
CA LEU A 135 -2.85 21.93 10.75
C LEU A 135 -3.87 22.80 10.01
N ASN A 136 -5.00 23.11 10.65
CA ASN A 136 -6.04 23.96 10.06
C ASN A 136 -5.51 25.37 9.79
N LYS A 137 -4.74 25.94 10.73
CA LYS A 137 -4.11 27.26 10.55
C LYS A 137 -3.14 27.27 9.37
N LEU A 138 -2.31 26.23 9.23
CA LEU A 138 -1.38 26.07 8.12
C LEU A 138 -2.10 25.90 6.77
N ASN A 139 -3.19 25.13 6.75
CA ASN A 139 -4.01 24.97 5.55
C ASN A 139 -4.70 26.29 5.14
N GLN A 140 -5.20 27.07 6.11
CA GLN A 140 -5.78 28.40 5.85
C GLN A 140 -4.74 29.41 5.33
N ALA A 141 -3.48 29.24 5.73
CA ALA A 141 -2.34 30.01 5.24
C ALA A 141 -1.77 29.47 3.91
N ASN A 142 -2.47 28.60 3.20
CA ASN A 142 -2.00 27.95 1.97
C ASN A 142 -0.62 27.27 2.12
N GLY A 143 -0.33 26.70 3.28
CA GLY A 143 0.97 26.06 3.57
C GLY A 143 2.10 27.02 3.97
N SER A 144 1.84 28.33 4.04
CA SER A 144 2.81 29.31 4.52
C SER A 144 2.96 29.24 6.04
N TYR A 145 4.06 28.64 6.50
CA TYR A 145 4.37 28.57 7.93
C TYR A 145 4.68 29.94 8.56
N ILE A 146 5.05 30.92 7.72
CA ILE A 146 5.30 32.31 8.12
C ILE A 146 3.96 32.98 8.44
N ASP A 147 2.98 32.88 7.53
CA ASP A 147 1.65 33.47 7.72
C ASP A 147 0.86 32.75 8.81
N ALA A 148 1.09 31.44 8.98
CA ALA A 148 0.56 30.68 10.11
C ALA A 148 1.23 31.04 11.45
N GLU A 149 2.32 31.82 11.43
CA GLU A 149 3.18 32.17 12.58
C GLU A 149 3.63 30.95 13.40
N MET A 150 3.75 29.79 12.73
CA MET A 150 3.75 28.51 13.42
C MET A 150 5.05 28.28 14.20
N VAL A 151 6.21 28.45 13.56
CA VAL A 151 7.52 28.23 14.20
C VAL A 151 7.71 29.16 15.40
N LYS A 152 7.33 30.44 15.24
CA LYS A 152 7.39 31.43 16.30
C LYS A 152 6.55 30.99 17.50
N ALA A 153 5.32 30.52 17.27
CA ALA A 153 4.43 30.08 18.32
C ALA A 153 4.96 28.89 19.12
N PHE A 154 5.63 27.93 18.47
CA PHE A 154 6.24 26.79 19.15
C PHE A 154 7.41 27.23 20.06
N ILE A 155 8.31 28.11 19.57
CA ILE A 155 9.47 28.60 20.34
C ILE A 155 9.05 29.49 21.53
N VAL A 156 8.01 30.31 21.36
CA VAL A 156 7.52 31.18 22.46
C VAL A 156 6.55 30.48 23.40
N SER A 157 6.14 29.26 23.09
CA SER A 157 5.20 28.51 23.92
C SER A 157 5.75 28.33 25.34
N GLY A 158 4.86 28.40 26.33
CA GLY A 158 5.23 28.15 27.72
C GLY A 158 5.81 26.76 27.91
N GLU A 159 5.34 25.77 27.15
CA GLU A 159 5.87 24.41 27.17
C GLU A 159 7.32 24.34 26.67
N TYR A 160 7.65 24.96 25.54
CA TYR A 160 9.02 24.97 25.02
C TYR A 160 10.00 25.61 26.03
N ARG A 161 9.63 26.78 26.57
CA ARG A 161 10.44 27.51 27.57
C ARG A 161 10.55 26.80 28.92
N ALA A 162 9.56 25.97 29.28
CA ALA A 162 9.63 25.17 30.50
C ALA A 162 10.53 23.94 30.33
N ARG A 163 10.71 23.47 29.09
CA ARG A 163 11.54 22.30 28.76
C ARG A 163 13.00 22.65 28.46
N PHE A 164 13.27 23.83 27.88
CA PHE A 164 14.59 24.29 27.40
C PHE A 164 14.84 25.76 27.74
#